data_AF-A0A7D5VBI3-F1
#
_entry.id   AF-A0A7D5VBI3-F1
#
_cell.length_a   1.000
_cell.length_b   1.000
_cell.length_c   1.000
_cell.angle_alpha   90.00
_cell.angle_beta   90.00
_cell.angle_gamma   90.00
#
_symmetry.space_group_name_H-M   'P 1'
#
loop_
_entity.id
_entity.type
_entity.pdbx_description
1 polymer ?
#
loop_
_entity_poly.entity_id
_entity_poly.type
_entity_poly.pdbx_seq_one_letter_code
_entity_poly.pdbx_strand_id
1 'polypeptide(L)'
;MSTQQGPAATDFDGCYAPLTNRQINALKNHLDRESFTPQDVAAISYRHLLHISGLGEKSIYLIRSWLQQYGLDLHIPASKQHKVSRSDKQLAKAKEILNKYGYALLAPEEQQHH
;
A
#
# COMPACT_ATOMS: atom_id res chain seq x y z
N MET A 1 10.81 3.76 -27.09
CA MET A 1 10.50 2.61 -26.20
C MET A 1 11.36 2.79 -24.96
N SER A 2 10.83 3.43 -23.92
CA SER A 2 11.60 3.75 -22.71
C SER A 2 11.56 2.55 -21.77
N THR A 3 12.65 1.78 -21.74
CA THR A 3 12.89 0.77 -20.70
C THR A 3 13.22 1.50 -19.40
N GLN A 4 12.24 1.57 -18.51
CA GLN A 4 12.39 2.08 -17.16
C GLN A 4 13.34 1.15 -16.40
N GLN A 5 14.59 1.58 -16.23
CA GLN A 5 15.56 0.96 -15.34
C GLN A 5 15.08 1.18 -13.91
N GLY A 6 14.62 0.11 -13.25
CA GLY A 6 14.35 0.11 -11.81
C GLY A 6 15.67 0.16 -11.02
N PRO A 7 15.70 0.80 -9.84
CA PRO A 7 16.91 0.93 -9.04
C PRO A 7 17.45 -0.44 -8.62
N ALA A 8 18.77 -0.58 -8.67
CA ALA A 8 19.52 -1.79 -8.38
C ALA A 8 19.21 -2.31 -6.96
N ALA A 9 19.08 -3.64 -6.85
CA ALA A 9 18.64 -4.40 -5.68
C ALA A 9 19.54 -4.29 -4.42
N THR A 10 20.57 -3.46 -4.41
CA THR A 10 21.61 -3.40 -3.37
C THR A 10 21.44 -2.27 -2.34
N ASP A 11 20.58 -1.27 -2.61
CA ASP A 11 20.54 -0.02 -1.83
C ASP A 11 19.16 0.28 -1.22
N PHE A 12 18.32 -0.74 -1.04
CA PHE A 12 17.01 -0.54 -0.39
C PHE A 12 17.21 -0.37 1.13
N ASP A 13 17.30 0.90 1.56
CA ASP A 13 17.38 1.33 2.95
C ASP A 13 16.05 1.08 3.68
N GLY A 14 15.72 -0.20 3.91
CA GLY A 14 14.93 -0.72 5.03
C GLY A 14 13.57 -0.07 5.39
N CYS A 15 13.01 0.82 4.58
CA CYS A 15 11.78 1.52 4.93
C CYS A 15 10.58 0.64 4.62
N TYR A 16 10.35 -0.29 5.55
CA TYR A 16 9.23 -1.22 5.53
C TYR A 16 7.95 -0.60 6.10
N ALA A 17 7.95 0.68 6.52
CA ALA A 17 6.74 1.33 7.00
C ALA A 17 5.66 1.36 5.90
N PRO A 18 4.41 0.94 6.17
CA PRO A 18 3.75 0.73 7.47
C PRO A 18 3.70 -0.74 7.97
N LEU A 19 4.58 -1.63 7.49
CA LEU A 19 4.63 -3.04 7.91
C LEU A 19 5.11 -3.16 9.36
N THR A 20 4.49 -4.07 10.10
CA THR A 20 4.92 -4.47 11.45
C THR A 20 6.07 -5.47 11.39
N ASN A 21 6.91 -5.52 12.43
CA ASN A 21 8.01 -6.50 12.54
C ASN A 21 7.56 -7.95 12.32
N ARG A 22 6.35 -8.31 12.76
CA ARG A 22 5.80 -9.65 12.53
C ARG A 22 5.56 -9.93 11.05
N GLN A 23 5.03 -8.96 10.30
CA GLN A 23 4.80 -9.07 8.86
C GLN A 23 6.12 -9.11 8.09
N ILE A 24 7.09 -8.29 8.51
CA ILE A 24 8.45 -8.28 7.95
C ILE A 24 9.09 -9.66 8.15
N ASN A 25 9.04 -10.22 9.37
CA ASN A 25 9.60 -11.54 9.66
C ASN A 25 8.88 -12.67 8.89
N ALA A 26 7.57 -12.56 8.69
CA ALA A 26 6.81 -13.51 7.88
C ALA A 26 7.22 -13.46 6.39
N LEU A 27 7.44 -12.26 5.85
CA LEU A 27 7.95 -12.07 4.49
C LEU A 27 9.39 -12.59 4.35
N LYS A 28 10.28 -12.28 5.30
CA LYS A 28 11.66 -12.80 5.35
C LYS A 28 11.70 -14.32 5.35
N ASN A 29 10.87 -14.94 6.19
CA ASN A 29 10.79 -16.40 6.29
C ASN A 29 10.24 -17.03 5.00
N HIS A 30 9.25 -16.40 4.36
CA HIS A 30 8.71 -16.90 3.10
C HIS A 30 9.69 -16.77 1.93
N LEU A 31 10.44 -15.66 1.89
CA LEU A 31 11.43 -15.38 0.84
C LEU A 31 12.79 -16.04 1.12
N ASP A 32 12.96 -16.66 2.29
CA ASP A 32 14.22 -17.24 2.77
C ASP A 32 15.42 -16.27 2.70
N ARG A 33 15.16 -14.98 2.97
CA ARG A 33 16.17 -13.90 2.87
C ARG A 33 16.03 -12.89 4.01
N GLU A 34 17.17 -12.35 4.44
CA GLU A 34 17.23 -11.35 5.53
C GLU A 34 16.75 -9.95 5.11
N SER A 35 16.81 -9.67 3.81
CA SER A 35 16.34 -8.44 3.16
C SER A 35 15.59 -8.80 1.87
N PHE A 36 14.58 -7.99 1.54
CA PHE A 36 13.78 -8.17 0.33
C PHE A 36 13.40 -6.82 -0.26
N THR A 37 13.22 -6.77 -1.57
CA THR A 37 12.80 -5.55 -2.26
C THR A 37 11.27 -5.55 -2.43
N PRO A 38 10.64 -4.37 -2.65
CA PRO A 38 9.23 -4.32 -3.01
C PRO A 38 8.96 -5.05 -4.34
N GLN A 39 9.94 -5.18 -5.24
CA GLN A 39 9.79 -5.96 -6.47
C GLN A 39 9.69 -7.45 -6.20
N ASP A 40 10.51 -7.99 -5.29
CA ASP A 40 10.41 -9.40 -4.85
C ASP A 40 9.02 -9.69 -4.28
N VAL A 41 8.47 -8.76 -3.48
CA VAL A 41 7.14 -8.91 -2.89
C VAL A 41 6.03 -8.75 -3.92
N ALA A 42 6.18 -7.86 -4.90
CA ALA A 42 5.23 -7.69 -6.01
C ALA A 42 5.17 -8.92 -6.93
N ALA A 43 6.26 -9.69 -7.03
CA ALA A 43 6.29 -10.96 -7.76
C ALA A 43 5.48 -12.07 -7.06
N ILE A 44 5.21 -11.94 -5.75
CA ILE A 44 4.44 -12.94 -5.01
C ILE A 44 2.94 -12.77 -5.32
N SER A 45 2.31 -13.85 -5.75
CA SER A 45 0.86 -13.86 -5.97
C SER A 45 0.07 -13.64 -4.67
N TYR A 46 -1.05 -12.92 -4.76
CA TYR A 46 -1.97 -12.68 -3.64
C TYR A 46 -2.36 -13.96 -2.86
N ARG A 47 -2.56 -15.08 -3.57
CA ARG A 47 -2.85 -16.37 -2.92
C ARG A 47 -1.71 -16.88 -2.07
N HIS A 48 -0.46 -16.76 -2.52
CA HIS A 48 0.70 -17.17 -1.74
C HIS A 48 0.85 -16.28 -0.51
N LEU A 49 0.67 -14.96 -0.65
CA LEU A 49 0.69 -14.03 0.49
C LEU A 49 -0.34 -14.38 1.57
N LEU A 50 -1.54 -14.83 1.19
CA LEU A 50 -2.57 -15.30 2.13
C LEU A 50 -2.19 -16.61 2.84
N HIS A 51 -1.39 -17.46 2.22
CA HIS A 51 -0.97 -18.74 2.78
C HIS A 51 0.23 -18.61 3.74
N ILE A 52 0.88 -17.44 3.81
CA ILE A 52 1.99 -17.20 4.72
C ILE A 52 1.45 -17.07 6.15
N SER A 53 1.91 -17.95 7.03
CA SER A 53 1.61 -17.89 8.46
C SER A 53 2.03 -16.54 9.06
N GLY A 54 1.06 -15.78 9.55
CA GLY A 54 1.28 -14.45 10.13
C GLY A 54 0.88 -13.29 9.22
N LEU A 55 0.53 -13.55 7.95
CA LEU A 55 -0.05 -12.56 7.03
C LEU A 55 -1.54 -12.80 6.84
N GLY A 56 -2.35 -12.08 7.62
CA GLY A 56 -3.80 -12.00 7.40
C GLY A 56 -4.17 -11.02 6.28
N GLU A 57 -5.45 -10.97 5.90
CA GLU A 57 -5.95 -10.04 4.86
C GLU A 57 -5.52 -8.59 5.09
N LYS A 58 -5.62 -8.08 6.32
CA LYS A 58 -5.15 -6.72 6.70
C LYS A 58 -3.69 -6.48 6.37
N SER A 59 -2.84 -7.51 6.51
CA SER A 59 -1.42 -7.40 6.21
C SER A 59 -1.18 -7.26 4.72
N ILE A 60 -1.97 -7.93 3.88
CA ILE A 60 -1.87 -7.81 2.43
C ILE A 60 -2.26 -6.40 1.97
N TYR A 61 -3.24 -5.77 2.61
CA TYR A 61 -3.55 -4.36 2.34
C TYR A 61 -2.39 -3.43 2.69
N LEU A 62 -1.76 -3.65 3.85
CA LEU A 62 -0.57 -2.87 4.24
C LEU A 62 0.58 -3.09 3.26
N ILE A 63 0.82 -4.33 2.84
CA ILE A 63 1.81 -4.67 1.81
C ILE A 63 1.46 -3.97 0.50
N ARG A 64 0.19 -3.95 0.07
CA ARG A 64 -0.22 -3.22 -1.13
C ARG A 64 0.02 -1.72 -1.00
N SER A 65 -0.37 -1.11 0.12
CA SER A 65 -0.10 0.31 0.38
C SER A 65 1.40 0.63 0.41
N TRP A 66 2.22 -0.29 0.93
CA TRP A 66 3.67 -0.20 0.86
C TRP A 66 4.16 -0.28 -0.59
N LEU A 67 3.72 -1.25 -1.38
CA LEU A 67 4.08 -1.39 -2.79
C LEU A 67 3.69 -0.17 -3.64
N GLN A 68 2.52 0.41 -3.37
CA GLN A 68 2.02 1.60 -4.08
C GLN A 68 2.93 2.82 -3.91
N GLN A 69 3.62 2.95 -2.77
CA GLN A 69 4.61 4.03 -2.57
C GLN A 69 5.78 3.92 -3.55
N TYR A 70 6.08 2.72 -4.05
CA TYR A 70 7.14 2.44 -5.02
C TYR A 70 6.62 2.33 -6.46
N GLY A 71 5.35 2.66 -6.72
CA GLY A 71 4.73 2.52 -8.04
C GLY A 71 4.47 1.07 -8.46
N LEU A 72 4.53 0.13 -7.53
CA LEU A 72 4.26 -1.29 -7.74
C LEU A 72 2.83 -1.60 -7.25
N ASP A 73 2.07 -2.41 -7.98
CA ASP A 73 0.75 -2.87 -7.54
C ASP A 73 0.71 -4.39 -7.47
N LEU A 74 0.14 -4.89 -6.38
CA LEU A 74 -0.12 -6.30 -6.21
C LEU A 74 -1.48 -6.62 -6.84
N HIS A 75 -1.53 -7.54 -7.80
CA HIS A 75 -2.78 -7.95 -8.43
C HIS A 75 -3.67 -8.70 -7.42
N ILE A 76 -4.49 -7.95 -6.68
CA ILE A 76 -5.52 -8.48 -5.79
C ILE A 76 -6.77 -8.75 -6.65
N PRO A 77 -7.30 -9.99 -6.68
CA PRO A 77 -8.52 -10.28 -7.44
C PRO A 77 -9.66 -9.37 -6.96
N ALA A 78 -10.36 -8.74 -7.91
CA ALA A 78 -11.38 -7.71 -7.66
C ALA A 78 -12.48 -8.14 -6.66
N SER A 79 -12.77 -9.44 -6.57
CA SER A 79 -13.73 -10.02 -5.61
C SER A 79 -13.33 -9.84 -4.14
N LYS A 80 -12.05 -9.57 -3.86
CA LYS A 80 -11.50 -9.38 -2.52
C LYS A 80 -10.95 -7.99 -2.29
N GLN A 81 -11.15 -7.05 -3.22
CA GLN A 81 -10.88 -5.65 -2.93
C GLN A 81 -11.89 -5.20 -1.86
N HIS A 82 -11.40 -4.84 -0.67
CA HIS A 82 -12.26 -4.29 0.38
C HIS A 82 -13.10 -3.18 -0.23
N LYS A 83 -14.43 -3.36 -0.20
CA LYS A 83 -15.38 -2.31 -0.56
C LYS A 83 -14.98 -1.08 0.23
N VAL A 84 -14.71 0.03 -0.48
CA VAL A 84 -14.57 1.39 0.06
C VAL A 84 -15.36 1.50 1.37
N SER A 85 -14.64 1.69 2.47
CA SER A 85 -15.20 1.73 3.82
C SER A 85 -16.36 2.72 3.85
N ARG A 86 -17.42 2.47 4.62
CA ARG A 86 -18.59 3.37 4.70
C ARG A 86 -18.18 4.82 4.99
N SER A 87 -17.08 4.99 5.72
CA SER A 87 -16.46 6.29 6.03
C SER A 87 -15.95 7.03 4.80
N ASP A 88 -15.39 6.31 3.82
CA ASP A 88 -14.89 6.87 2.56
C ASP A 88 -16.05 7.33 1.67
N LYS A 89 -17.14 6.55 1.65
CA LYS A 89 -18.39 6.96 0.99
C LYS A 89 -19.05 8.16 1.66
N GLN A 90 -19.01 8.24 2.99
CA GLN A 90 -19.49 9.42 3.73
C GLN A 90 -18.63 10.65 3.44
N LEU A 91 -17.32 10.51 3.38
CA LEU A 91 -16.41 11.59 3.03
C LEU A 91 -16.63 12.07 1.59
N ALA A 92 -16.77 11.15 0.63
CA ALA A 92 -17.08 11.48 -0.76
C ALA A 92 -18.43 12.23 -0.86
N LYS A 93 -19.45 11.77 -0.13
CA LYS A 93 -20.76 12.44 -0.08
C LYS A 93 -20.69 13.81 0.59
N ALA A 94 -19.89 13.95 1.66
CA ALA A 94 -19.66 15.23 2.31
C ALA A 94 -18.96 16.22 1.38
N LYS A 95 -17.94 15.77 0.62
CA LYS A 95 -17.27 16.57 -0.41
C LYS A 95 -18.23 17.02 -1.51
N GLU A 96 -19.09 16.11 -1.98
CA GLU A 96 -20.09 16.41 -3.01
C GLU A 96 -21.12 17.46 -2.52
N ILE A 97 -21.59 17.33 -1.28
CA ILE A 97 -22.51 18.30 -0.67
C ILE A 97 -21.84 19.66 -0.52
N LEU A 98 -20.62 19.72 0.01
CA LEU A 98 -19.90 20.99 0.19
C LEU A 98 -19.66 21.70 -1.15
N ASN A 99 -19.28 20.95 -2.19
CA ASN A 99 -19.12 21.49 -3.54
C ASN A 99 -20.45 22.02 -4.11
N LYS A 100 -21.55 21.28 -3.92
CA LYS A 100 -22.90 21.70 -4.34
C LYS A 100 -23.35 23.03 -3.71
N TYR A 101 -22.93 23.30 -2.48
CA TYR A 101 -23.22 24.55 -1.78
C TYR A 101 -22.14 25.63 -1.97
N GLY A 102 -21.17 25.41 -2.86
CA GLY A 102 -20.14 26.40 -3.21
C GLY A 102 -19.01 26.53 -2.20
N TYR A 103 -18.90 25.60 -1.25
CA TYR A 103 -17.77 25.57 -0.31
C TYR A 103 -16.58 24.86 -0.95
N ALA A 104 -15.50 25.62 -1.19
CA ALA A 104 -14.21 25.04 -1.56
C ALA A 104 -13.52 24.48 -0.31
N LEU A 105 -13.27 23.17 -0.30
CA LEU A 105 -12.40 22.56 0.70
C LEU A 105 -10.97 22.98 0.42
N LEU A 106 -10.45 23.92 1.20
CA LEU A 106 -9.02 24.18 1.29
C LEU A 106 -8.37 22.90 1.81
N ALA A 107 -7.52 22.27 0.99
CA ALA A 107 -6.66 21.21 1.46
C ALA A 107 -5.78 21.78 2.60
N PRO A 108 -5.50 21.02 3.68
CA PRO A 108 -4.74 21.49 4.83
C PRO A 108 -3.23 21.66 4.54
N GLU A 109 -2.86 22.20 3.37
CA GLU A 109 -1.48 22.60 3.06
C GLU A 109 -1.16 24.05 3.48
N GLU A 110 -2.08 24.77 4.12
CA GLU A 110 -1.86 26.16 4.56
C GLU A 110 -2.26 26.35 6.04
N GLN A 111 -1.68 25.55 6.94
CA GLN A 111 -1.67 25.82 8.38
C GLN A 111 -0.28 25.68 9.00
N GLN A 112 0.77 26.20 8.33
CA GLN A 112 2.07 26.46 8.96
C GLN A 112 2.73 27.71 8.35
N HIS A 113 2.23 28.89 8.71
CA HIS A 113 3.06 30.07 9.01
C HIS A 113 2.17 31.22 9.48
N HIS A 114 2.07 31.38 10.80
CA HIS A 114 2.30 32.66 11.44
C HIS A 114 2.78 32.45 12.87
#